data_AF-A0A7Z9H440-F1
#
_entry.id   AF-A0A7Z9H440-F1
#
_cell.length_a   1.000
_cell.length_b   1.000
_cell.length_c   1.000
_cell.angle_alpha   90.00
_cell.angle_beta   90.00
_cell.angle_gamma   90.00
#
_symmetry.space_group_name_H-M   'P 1'
#
loop_
_entity.id
_entity.type
_entity.pdbx_description
1 polymer ?
#
loop_
_entity_poly.entity_id
_entity_poly.type
_entity_poly.pdbx_seq_one_letter_code
_entity_poly.pdbx_strand_id
1 'polypeptide(L)'
;MFRSTLLLLLLFNLFGAPSILAQDHPTKASPFDAIRWVEQEPQVQIEEKWYTPVAIDGVQVEKILEKCRMRWPGQLQKRFAEDLMEAMALLGHEPGDTVTLRLKPIETAAEIVLEGIPNTLGKRKQLWTDRNKDRNRQPTPLRLPPSWLSKKQVEQEIATFTAALRDQFAYLHLKGIDLDEAIEQEVHRHYSRGLPTRMPPVDLVMILQRVLMQFGDGHADIRSSNFRLGEGEPFNPFLLDDIDGKVVAYQQKRNDLLDPKYP
;
A
#
# COMPACT_ATOMS: atom_id res chain seq x y z
N MET A 1 7.00 12.21 67.60
CA MET A 1 5.77 12.45 66.80
C MET A 1 5.72 11.42 65.70
N PHE A 2 4.62 10.67 65.64
CA PHE A 2 4.32 9.63 64.64
C PHE A 2 4.01 10.22 63.26
N ARG A 3 4.00 9.32 62.25
CA ARG A 3 3.49 9.41 60.86
C ARG A 3 4.56 9.82 59.84
N SER A 4 4.73 9.19 58.68
CA SER A 4 3.93 8.18 57.97
C SER A 4 4.82 7.49 56.92
N THR A 5 4.60 6.20 56.72
CA THR A 5 4.98 5.40 55.55
C THR A 5 4.54 6.03 54.22
N LEU A 6 5.39 6.00 53.19
CA LEU A 6 4.95 5.64 51.84
C LEU A 6 6.10 5.04 51.02
N LEU A 7 6.03 3.71 50.91
CA LEU A 7 6.64 2.91 49.85
C LEU A 7 5.96 3.27 48.53
N LEU A 8 6.71 3.68 47.50
CA LEU A 8 6.24 3.59 46.12
C LEU A 8 7.36 3.07 45.23
N LEU A 9 7.37 1.74 45.11
CA LEU A 9 7.87 1.04 43.93
C LEU A 9 7.09 1.54 42.72
N LEU A 10 7.77 2.16 41.77
CA LEU A 10 7.28 2.31 40.40
C LEU A 10 8.39 1.84 39.44
N LEU A 11 8.43 0.52 39.31
CA LEU A 11 8.75 -0.15 38.06
C LEU A 11 7.77 0.35 36.99
N PHE A 12 8.24 1.09 35.99
CA PHE A 12 7.65 1.03 34.66
C PHE A 12 8.74 1.10 33.60
N ASN A 13 9.10 -0.10 33.16
CA ASN A 13 9.28 -0.49 31.77
C ASN A 13 9.94 0.55 30.86
N LEU A 14 11.21 0.28 30.55
CA LEU A 14 11.77 0.44 29.22
C LEU A 14 10.71 0.04 28.16
N PHE A 15 9.92 0.99 27.69
CA PHE A 15 9.26 0.85 26.39
C PHE A 15 10.37 1.01 25.36
N GLY A 16 11.07 -0.10 25.10
CA GLY A 16 11.74 -0.30 23.84
C GLY A 16 10.71 -0.01 22.75
N ALA A 17 11.00 0.98 21.92
CA ALA A 17 10.28 1.16 20.68
C ALA A 17 10.34 -0.15 19.88
N PRO A 18 9.22 -0.60 19.27
CA PRO A 18 9.31 -1.43 18.09
C PRO A 18 8.67 -0.65 16.93
N SER A 19 9.28 0.48 16.60
CA SER A 19 9.20 1.02 15.25
C SER A 19 10.55 0.70 14.63
N ILE A 20 10.57 -0.12 13.56
CA ILE A 20 11.68 -0.46 12.62
C ILE A 20 11.81 -1.97 12.32
N LEU A 21 11.21 -2.92 13.07
CA LEU A 21 11.45 -4.35 12.79
C LEU A 21 10.65 -4.98 11.62
N ALA A 22 9.76 -4.24 10.94
CA ALA A 22 9.00 -4.79 9.80
C ALA A 22 9.80 -4.88 8.49
N GLN A 23 11.07 -4.42 8.46
CA GLN A 23 11.91 -4.47 7.26
C GLN A 23 13.10 -5.42 7.34
N ASP A 24 13.47 -5.90 8.53
CA ASP A 24 14.74 -6.63 8.77
C ASP A 24 14.54 -8.04 9.36
N HIS A 25 13.52 -8.79 8.91
CA HIS A 25 13.51 -10.23 9.17
C HIS A 25 14.62 -10.90 8.32
N PRO A 26 15.56 -11.66 8.92
CA PRO A 26 16.75 -12.17 8.22
C PRO A 26 16.42 -13.13 7.07
N THR A 27 15.27 -13.81 7.13
CA THR A 27 14.79 -14.75 6.10
C THR A 27 13.53 -14.21 5.43
N LYS A 28 13.72 -13.46 4.34
CA LYS A 28 12.65 -13.04 3.44
C LYS A 28 12.37 -14.15 2.41
N ALA A 29 11.58 -15.16 2.72
CA ALA A 29 11.34 -16.30 1.83
C ALA A 29 9.85 -16.58 1.56
N SER A 30 9.57 -17.39 0.54
CA SER A 30 8.24 -17.96 0.27
C SER A 30 8.37 -19.38 -0.29
N PRO A 31 7.46 -20.30 0.08
CA PRO A 31 7.38 -21.62 -0.55
C PRO A 31 6.53 -21.65 -1.83
N PHE A 32 5.77 -20.58 -2.11
CA PHE A 32 4.75 -20.55 -3.16
C PHE A 32 5.27 -19.98 -4.49
N ASP A 33 4.80 -20.54 -5.60
CA ASP A 33 5.14 -20.06 -6.95
C ASP A 33 4.26 -18.88 -7.36
N ALA A 34 2.99 -18.89 -6.96
CA ALA A 34 2.03 -17.80 -7.13
C ALA A 34 1.03 -17.76 -5.97
N ILE A 35 0.38 -16.61 -5.78
CA ILE A 35 -0.72 -16.45 -4.82
C ILE A 35 -1.85 -15.66 -5.51
N ARG A 36 -3.08 -16.11 -5.32
CA ARG A 36 -4.29 -15.37 -5.69
C ARG A 36 -5.23 -15.33 -4.50
N TRP A 37 -6.13 -14.35 -4.49
CA TRP A 37 -7.12 -14.21 -3.43
C TRP A 37 -8.50 -14.44 -4.00
N VAL A 38 -9.26 -15.32 -3.34
CA VAL A 38 -10.68 -15.50 -3.60
C VAL A 38 -11.39 -15.06 -2.32
N GLU A 39 -12.17 -14.00 -2.44
CA GLU A 39 -12.76 -13.29 -1.29
C GLU A 39 -11.67 -12.81 -0.31
N GLN A 40 -11.53 -13.46 0.85
CA GLN A 40 -10.51 -13.15 1.86
C GLN A 40 -9.61 -14.35 2.20
N GLU A 41 -9.62 -15.38 1.35
CA GLU A 41 -8.80 -16.57 1.53
C GLU A 41 -7.70 -16.64 0.46
N PRO A 42 -6.46 -16.96 0.86
CA PRO A 42 -5.38 -17.15 -0.09
C PRO A 42 -5.55 -18.50 -0.79
N GLN A 43 -5.28 -18.52 -2.09
CA GLN A 43 -4.99 -19.72 -2.85
C GLN A 43 -3.54 -19.63 -3.34
N VAL A 44 -2.80 -20.72 -3.21
CA VAL A 44 -1.37 -20.78 -3.49
C VAL A 44 -1.10 -21.75 -4.63
N GLN A 45 -0.15 -21.41 -5.48
CA GLN A 45 0.31 -22.27 -6.55
C GLN A 45 1.60 -22.98 -6.15
N ILE A 46 1.64 -24.29 -6.36
CA ILE A 46 2.82 -25.15 -6.24
C ILE A 46 2.87 -26.02 -7.50
N GLU A 47 3.99 -25.97 -8.23
CA GLU A 47 4.20 -26.78 -9.44
C GLU A 47 3.02 -26.67 -10.41
N GLU A 48 2.66 -25.43 -10.74
CA GLU A 48 1.57 -25.05 -11.66
C GLU A 48 0.14 -25.37 -11.17
N LYS A 49 -0.03 -26.05 -10.04
CA LYS A 49 -1.35 -26.40 -9.49
C LYS A 49 -1.77 -25.48 -8.35
N TRP A 50 -3.05 -25.13 -8.31
CA TRP A 50 -3.63 -24.27 -7.28
C TRP A 50 -4.19 -25.08 -6.12
N TYR A 51 -4.02 -24.54 -4.92
CA TYR A 51 -4.47 -25.14 -3.66
C TYR A 51 -4.98 -24.07 -2.70
N THR A 52 -5.91 -24.46 -1.82
CA THR A 52 -6.17 -23.72 -0.58
C THR A 52 -5.19 -24.21 0.49
N PRO A 53 -4.33 -23.36 1.06
CA PRO A 53 -3.38 -23.78 2.07
C PRO A 53 -4.09 -23.92 3.43
N VAL A 54 -3.85 -25.04 4.10
CA VAL A 54 -4.42 -25.38 5.42
C VAL A 54 -3.41 -25.10 6.52
N ALA A 55 -2.18 -25.56 6.33
CA ALA A 55 -1.07 -25.32 7.26
C ALA A 55 0.25 -25.18 6.51
N ILE A 56 1.13 -24.35 7.06
CA ILE A 56 2.48 -24.09 6.57
C ILE A 56 3.42 -24.42 7.72
N ASP A 57 4.23 -25.45 7.53
CA ASP A 57 5.23 -25.91 8.48
C ASP A 57 4.67 -26.18 9.89
N GLY A 58 3.46 -26.75 9.95
CA GLY A 58 2.75 -27.03 11.20
C GLY A 58 1.94 -25.85 11.77
N VAL A 59 2.09 -24.64 11.22
CA VAL A 59 1.29 -23.47 11.60
C VAL A 59 0.03 -23.39 10.75
N GLN A 60 -1.14 -23.31 11.38
CA GLN A 60 -2.42 -23.18 10.67
C GLN A 60 -2.51 -21.84 9.95
N VAL A 61 -2.94 -21.87 8.68
CA VAL A 61 -3.07 -20.65 7.86
C VAL A 61 -4.02 -19.65 8.48
N GLU A 62 -5.13 -20.09 9.07
CA GLU A 62 -6.07 -19.17 9.72
C GLU A 62 -5.40 -18.38 10.87
N LYS A 63 -4.51 -19.01 11.64
CA LYS A 63 -3.75 -18.31 12.70
C LYS A 63 -2.76 -17.30 12.12
N ILE A 64 -2.17 -17.61 10.96
CA ILE A 64 -1.29 -16.67 10.24
C ILE A 64 -2.12 -15.47 9.76
N LEU A 65 -3.29 -15.72 9.17
CA LEU A 65 -4.19 -14.67 8.70
C LEU A 65 -4.69 -13.80 9.86
N GLU A 66 -5.12 -14.40 10.97
CA GLU A 66 -5.53 -13.69 12.18
C GLU A 66 -4.38 -12.82 12.72
N LYS A 67 -3.16 -13.37 12.81
CA LYS A 67 -1.98 -12.61 13.21
C LYS A 67 -1.74 -11.42 12.28
N CYS A 68 -1.89 -11.61 10.98
CA CYS A 68 -1.74 -10.54 9.99
C CYS A 68 -2.81 -9.46 10.17
N ARG A 69 -4.08 -9.83 10.36
CA ARG A 69 -5.19 -8.88 10.60
C ARG A 69 -4.95 -8.05 11.86
N MET A 70 -4.49 -8.68 12.94
CA MET A 70 -4.20 -8.00 14.21
C MET A 70 -2.99 -7.07 14.12
N ARG A 71 -1.90 -7.53 13.48
CA ARG A 71 -0.62 -6.80 13.47
C ARG A 71 -0.59 -5.69 12.42
N TRP A 72 -1.25 -5.91 11.28
CA TRP A 72 -1.26 -5.01 10.13
C TRP A 72 -2.66 -4.92 9.51
N PRO A 73 -3.57 -4.16 10.14
CA PRO A 73 -4.89 -3.87 9.57
C PRO A 73 -4.79 -3.37 8.13
N GLY A 74 -5.74 -3.79 7.28
CA GLY A 74 -5.81 -3.38 5.88
C GLY A 74 -4.74 -3.95 4.93
N GLN A 75 -3.73 -4.66 5.43
CA GLN A 75 -2.59 -5.15 4.64
C GLN A 75 -2.52 -6.68 4.53
N LEU A 76 -3.60 -7.39 4.86
CA LEU A 76 -3.64 -8.86 4.94
C LEU A 76 -2.98 -9.56 3.73
N GLN A 77 -3.39 -9.18 2.51
CA GLN A 77 -2.87 -9.82 1.30
C GLN A 77 -1.37 -9.60 1.10
N LYS A 78 -0.91 -8.38 1.37
CA LYS A 78 0.50 -8.02 1.29
C LYS A 78 1.32 -8.79 2.32
N ARG A 79 0.87 -8.84 3.57
CA ARG A 79 1.63 -9.46 4.67
C ARG A 79 1.70 -10.97 4.54
N PHE A 80 0.62 -11.61 4.10
CA PHE A 80 0.65 -13.04 3.81
C PHE A 80 1.55 -13.36 2.60
N ALA A 81 1.54 -12.54 1.56
CA ALA A 81 2.33 -12.81 0.35
C ALA A 81 3.82 -12.48 0.47
N GLU A 82 4.15 -11.37 1.14
CA GLU A 82 5.51 -10.86 1.20
C GLU A 82 6.17 -11.19 2.52
N ASP A 83 5.45 -11.06 3.64
CA ASP A 83 6.04 -11.12 4.98
C ASP A 83 5.60 -12.40 5.73
N LEU A 84 5.35 -13.48 4.99
CA LEU A 84 4.92 -14.78 5.52
C LEU A 84 5.84 -15.28 6.64
N MET A 85 7.17 -15.25 6.40
CA MET A 85 8.15 -15.70 7.38
C MET A 85 8.11 -14.88 8.66
N GLU A 86 7.90 -13.57 8.56
CA GLU A 86 7.76 -12.69 9.73
C GLU A 86 6.44 -12.97 10.45
N ALA A 87 5.35 -13.17 9.72
CA ALA A 87 4.05 -13.54 10.31
C ALA A 87 4.11 -14.87 11.07
N MET A 88 4.89 -15.84 10.57
CA MET A 88 5.14 -17.11 11.25
C MET A 88 6.08 -16.94 12.45
N ALA A 89 7.13 -16.12 12.36
CA ALA A 89 8.02 -15.83 13.48
C ALA A 89 7.28 -15.14 14.63
N LEU A 90 6.33 -14.25 14.33
CA LEU A 90 5.42 -13.64 15.32
C LEU A 90 4.45 -14.63 15.99
N LEU A 91 4.31 -15.84 15.42
CA LEU A 91 3.61 -16.97 16.02
C LEU A 91 4.56 -17.93 16.76
N GLY A 92 5.84 -17.57 16.89
CA GLY A 92 6.86 -18.38 17.56
C GLY A 92 7.39 -19.53 16.69
N HIS A 93 7.22 -19.45 15.36
CA HIS A 93 7.67 -20.48 14.43
C HIS A 93 8.57 -19.88 13.35
N GLU A 94 9.82 -20.34 13.27
CA GLU A 94 10.79 -19.90 12.27
C GLU A 94 11.00 -21.02 11.24
N PRO A 95 10.39 -20.91 10.03
CA PRO A 95 10.56 -21.94 9.00
C PRO A 95 11.99 -21.97 8.47
N GLY A 96 12.48 -23.18 8.17
CA GLY A 96 13.78 -23.39 7.53
C GLY A 96 13.78 -23.16 6.01
N ASP A 97 14.84 -23.63 5.34
CA ASP A 97 15.01 -23.56 3.88
C ASP A 97 14.01 -24.43 3.10
N THR A 98 13.38 -25.37 3.78
CA THR A 98 12.27 -26.18 3.27
C THR A 98 11.15 -26.23 4.27
N VAL A 99 9.90 -26.33 3.79
CA VAL A 99 8.71 -26.40 4.65
C VAL A 99 7.81 -27.57 4.25
N THR A 100 7.00 -28.02 5.21
CA THR A 100 5.90 -28.95 4.93
C THR A 100 4.61 -28.17 4.72
N LEU A 101 3.94 -28.38 3.59
CA LEU A 101 2.66 -27.75 3.27
C LEU A 101 1.52 -28.75 3.40
N ARG A 102 0.48 -28.37 4.16
CA ARG A 102 -0.81 -29.07 4.12
C ARG A 102 -1.76 -28.27 3.26
N LEU A 103 -2.26 -28.88 2.20
CA LEU A 103 -2.96 -28.21 1.11
C LEU A 103 -4.26 -28.94 0.80
N LYS A 104 -5.28 -28.20 0.40
CA LYS A 104 -6.51 -28.74 -0.16
C LYS A 104 -6.56 -28.40 -1.66
N PRO A 105 -6.55 -29.38 -2.56
CA PRO A 105 -6.71 -29.11 -4.00
C PRO A 105 -8.04 -28.40 -4.27
N ILE A 106 -8.08 -27.53 -5.27
CA ILE A 106 -9.34 -26.80 -5.59
C ILE A 106 -10.44 -27.74 -6.10
N GLU A 107 -10.05 -28.81 -6.80
CA GLU A 107 -10.99 -29.75 -7.43
C GLU A 107 -11.47 -30.86 -6.48
N THR A 108 -10.76 -31.11 -5.38
CA THR A 108 -11.04 -32.25 -4.49
C THR A 108 -11.07 -31.82 -3.02
N ALA A 109 -11.94 -32.46 -2.23
CA ALA A 109 -12.08 -32.10 -0.83
C ALA A 109 -10.97 -32.65 0.09
N ALA A 110 -10.19 -33.62 -0.39
CA ALA A 110 -9.19 -34.32 0.42
C ALA A 110 -7.91 -33.50 0.56
N GLU A 111 -7.46 -33.30 1.80
CA GLU A 111 -6.18 -32.66 2.09
C GLU A 111 -5.01 -33.55 1.64
N ILE A 112 -3.96 -32.91 1.14
CA ILE A 112 -2.68 -33.52 0.82
C ILE A 112 -1.58 -32.86 1.64
N VAL A 113 -0.48 -33.59 1.83
CA VAL A 113 0.73 -33.08 2.48
C VAL A 113 1.86 -33.14 1.48
N LEU A 114 2.54 -32.01 1.28
CA LEU A 114 3.75 -31.91 0.49
C LEU A 114 4.92 -31.55 1.42
N GLU A 115 5.93 -32.41 1.47
CA GLU A 115 7.11 -32.23 2.32
C GLU A 115 8.29 -31.71 1.49
N GLY A 116 9.24 -31.04 2.15
CA GLY A 116 10.49 -30.61 1.51
C GLY A 116 10.31 -29.50 0.48
N ILE A 117 9.23 -28.70 0.55
CA ILE A 117 8.98 -27.63 -0.41
C ILE A 117 10.02 -26.51 -0.21
N PRO A 118 10.77 -26.11 -1.24
CA PRO A 118 11.78 -25.06 -1.12
C PRO A 118 11.17 -23.72 -0.70
N ASN A 119 11.66 -23.17 0.41
CA ASN A 119 11.28 -21.88 0.94
C ASN A 119 12.37 -20.85 0.60
N THR A 120 12.18 -20.08 -0.48
CA THR A 120 13.30 -19.30 -1.06
C THR A 120 13.00 -17.82 -1.24
N LEU A 121 14.07 -17.02 -1.21
CA LEU A 121 14.06 -15.60 -1.61
C LEU A 121 13.60 -15.42 -3.07
N GLY A 122 13.99 -16.34 -3.96
CA GLY A 122 13.65 -16.29 -5.38
C GLY A 122 12.14 -16.33 -5.62
N LYS A 123 11.45 -17.30 -4.99
CA LYS A 123 9.99 -17.41 -5.03
C LYS A 123 9.30 -16.16 -4.47
N ARG A 124 9.75 -15.63 -3.32
CA ARG A 124 9.24 -14.35 -2.78
C ARG A 124 9.40 -13.21 -3.79
N LYS A 125 10.57 -13.07 -4.40
CA LYS A 125 10.87 -12.00 -5.37
C LYS A 125 9.98 -12.10 -6.61
N GLN A 126 9.66 -13.32 -7.04
CA GLN A 126 8.69 -13.56 -8.11
C GLN A 126 7.29 -13.07 -7.71
N LEU A 127 6.79 -13.46 -6.52
CA LEU A 127 5.50 -12.97 -6.00
C LEU A 127 5.42 -11.44 -5.93
N TRP A 128 6.49 -10.80 -5.44
CA TRP A 128 6.60 -9.34 -5.41
C TRP A 128 6.55 -8.74 -6.82
N THR A 129 7.27 -9.37 -7.77
CA THR A 129 7.33 -8.91 -9.16
C THR A 129 5.98 -9.05 -9.85
N ASP A 130 5.30 -10.20 -9.71
CA ASP A 130 4.01 -10.46 -10.34
C ASP A 130 2.92 -9.54 -9.81
N ARG A 131 2.85 -9.35 -8.48
CA ARG A 131 1.93 -8.38 -7.87
C ARG A 131 2.19 -6.95 -8.35
N ASN A 132 3.45 -6.55 -8.47
CA ASN A 132 3.80 -5.21 -8.96
C ASN A 132 3.62 -5.08 -10.48
N LYS A 133 3.75 -6.17 -11.23
CA LYS A 133 3.41 -6.24 -12.65
C LYS A 133 1.92 -6.00 -12.84
N ASP A 134 1.07 -6.63 -12.05
CA ASP A 134 -0.38 -6.41 -12.09
C ASP A 134 -0.79 -5.03 -11.57
N ARG A 135 -0.02 -4.43 -10.64
CA ARG A 135 -0.19 -3.01 -10.26
C ARG A 135 0.19 -2.04 -11.37
N ASN A 136 1.20 -2.36 -12.18
CA ASN A 136 1.63 -1.57 -13.35
C ASN A 136 0.85 -1.93 -14.63
N ARG A 137 0.20 -3.09 -14.67
CA ARG A 137 -0.80 -3.43 -15.67
C ARG A 137 -2.00 -2.59 -15.29
N GLN A 138 -2.17 -1.46 -16.00
CA GLN A 138 -3.47 -0.79 -15.98
C GLN A 138 -4.53 -1.87 -16.18
N PRO A 139 -5.53 -1.99 -15.30
CA PRO A 139 -6.65 -2.87 -15.58
C PRO A 139 -7.16 -2.44 -16.94
N THR A 140 -7.03 -3.28 -17.96
CA THR A 140 -7.67 -3.04 -19.25
C THR A 140 -9.14 -2.90 -18.90
N PRO A 141 -9.74 -1.71 -19.02
CA PRO A 141 -11.10 -1.57 -18.60
C PRO A 141 -11.92 -2.42 -19.59
N LEU A 142 -12.54 -3.51 -19.12
CA LEU A 142 -13.59 -4.21 -19.87
C LEU A 142 -14.75 -3.26 -20.21
N ARG A 143 -14.72 -2.04 -19.66
CA ARG A 143 -15.62 -0.93 -19.90
C ARG A 143 -14.81 0.37 -19.88
N LEU A 144 -14.82 1.14 -20.98
CA LEU A 144 -14.18 2.46 -21.02
C LEU A 144 -14.59 3.25 -19.75
N PRO A 145 -13.63 3.88 -19.04
CA PRO A 145 -13.96 4.58 -17.82
C PRO A 145 -14.93 5.72 -18.18
N PRO A 146 -15.96 5.96 -17.34
CA PRO A 146 -17.02 6.86 -17.73
C PRO A 146 -16.46 8.28 -17.93
N SER A 147 -16.91 8.96 -18.97
CA SER A 147 -16.53 10.36 -19.23
C SER A 147 -17.09 11.33 -18.18
N TRP A 148 -18.06 10.87 -17.38
CA TRP A 148 -18.72 11.62 -16.31
C TRP A 148 -19.03 10.71 -15.12
N LEU A 149 -18.84 11.23 -13.91
CA LEU A 149 -19.27 10.61 -12.65
C LEU A 149 -20.56 11.30 -12.17
N SER A 150 -21.53 10.51 -11.74
CA SER A 150 -22.69 11.03 -10.99
C SER A 150 -22.27 11.44 -9.57
N LYS A 151 -23.03 12.35 -8.94
CA LYS A 151 -22.77 12.77 -7.55
C LYS A 151 -22.60 11.58 -6.59
N LYS A 152 -23.46 10.57 -6.69
CA LYS A 152 -23.38 9.35 -5.85
C LYS A 152 -22.08 8.58 -6.06
N GLN A 153 -21.60 8.49 -7.30
CA GLN A 153 -20.31 7.84 -7.58
C GLN A 153 -19.16 8.66 -6.97
N VAL A 154 -19.20 9.98 -7.10
CA VAL A 154 -18.18 10.86 -6.51
C VAL A 154 -18.14 10.70 -4.99
N GLU A 155 -19.29 10.70 -4.32
CA GLU A 155 -19.39 10.49 -2.88
C GLU A 155 -18.79 9.13 -2.47
N GLN A 156 -19.03 8.07 -3.25
CA GLN A 156 -18.47 6.74 -2.99
C GLN A 156 -16.95 6.70 -3.18
N GLU A 157 -16.42 7.37 -4.21
CA GLU A 157 -14.98 7.46 -4.45
C GLU A 157 -14.29 8.26 -3.34
N ILE A 158 -14.87 9.39 -2.91
CA ILE A 158 -14.38 10.17 -1.77
C ILE A 158 -14.36 9.32 -0.50
N ALA A 159 -15.44 8.59 -0.20
CA ALA A 159 -15.50 7.73 0.98
C ALA A 159 -14.41 6.63 0.94
N THR A 160 -14.17 6.06 -0.23
CA THR A 160 -13.14 5.03 -0.45
C THR A 160 -11.74 5.60 -0.25
N PHE A 161 -11.48 6.78 -0.83
CA PHE A 161 -10.23 7.52 -0.64
C PHE A 161 -9.97 7.85 0.84
N THR A 162 -10.97 8.39 1.53
CA THR A 162 -10.87 8.74 2.95
C THR A 162 -10.57 7.51 3.81
N ALA A 163 -11.25 6.39 3.56
CA ALA A 163 -10.99 5.13 4.25
C ALA A 163 -9.56 4.64 4.00
N ALA A 164 -9.07 4.70 2.76
CA ALA A 164 -7.71 4.29 2.41
C ALA A 164 -6.64 5.16 3.10
N LEU A 165 -6.84 6.49 3.18
CA LEU A 165 -5.91 7.36 3.90
C LEU A 165 -5.90 7.06 5.40
N ARG A 166 -7.08 6.87 6.01
CA ARG A 166 -7.19 6.51 7.44
C ARG A 166 -6.50 5.19 7.79
N ASP A 167 -6.56 4.22 6.88
CA ASP A 167 -6.01 2.89 7.10
C ASP A 167 -4.51 2.79 6.74
N GLN A 168 -4.07 3.46 5.69
CA GLN A 168 -2.77 3.17 5.03
C GLN A 168 -1.81 4.36 4.98
N PHE A 169 -2.28 5.58 5.22
CA PHE A 169 -1.47 6.78 5.03
C PHE A 169 -0.81 7.24 6.33
N ALA A 170 0.49 6.97 6.44
CA ALA A 170 1.28 7.23 7.64
C ALA A 170 1.33 8.71 8.05
N TYR A 171 1.16 9.64 7.11
CA TYR A 171 1.30 11.07 7.35
C TYR A 171 -0.01 11.78 7.71
N LEU A 172 -1.13 11.04 7.79
CA LEU A 172 -2.45 11.62 8.00
C LEU A 172 -2.50 12.54 9.23
N HIS A 173 -1.86 12.13 10.34
CA HIS A 173 -1.88 12.88 11.59
C HIS A 173 -0.68 13.83 11.78
N LEU A 174 0.28 13.84 10.86
CA LEU A 174 1.56 14.52 11.05
C LEU A 174 1.43 16.05 11.10
N LYS A 175 0.46 16.62 10.38
CA LYS A 175 0.26 18.07 10.25
C LYS A 175 -0.99 18.61 10.95
N GLY A 176 -1.72 17.77 11.69
CA GLY A 176 -2.97 18.17 12.35
C GLY A 176 -4.07 18.61 11.37
N ILE A 177 -4.01 18.15 10.11
CA ILE A 177 -5.01 18.45 9.09
C ILE A 177 -6.22 17.54 9.33
N ASP A 178 -7.41 18.13 9.42
CA ASP A 178 -8.66 17.36 9.37
C ASP A 178 -8.93 16.97 7.91
N LEU A 179 -8.93 15.67 7.64
CA LEU A 179 -9.10 15.14 6.29
C LEU A 179 -10.48 15.43 5.72
N ASP A 180 -11.54 15.33 6.53
CA ASP A 180 -12.90 15.55 6.05
C ASP A 180 -13.11 17.04 5.73
N GLU A 181 -12.61 17.92 6.61
CA GLU A 181 -12.64 19.37 6.37
C GLU A 181 -11.81 19.76 5.14
N ALA A 182 -10.60 19.19 4.97
CA ALA A 182 -9.75 19.46 3.82
C ALA A 182 -10.43 19.06 2.50
N ILE A 183 -11.12 17.91 2.47
CA ILE A 183 -11.90 17.48 1.31
C ILE A 183 -13.04 18.45 1.02
N GLU A 184 -13.82 18.83 2.04
CA GLU A 184 -14.93 19.77 1.87
C GLU A 184 -14.45 21.13 1.34
N GLN A 185 -13.33 21.64 1.87
CA GLN A 185 -12.72 22.90 1.44
C GLN A 185 -12.25 22.85 -0.03
N GLU A 186 -11.58 21.77 -0.46
CA GLU A 186 -11.16 21.64 -1.86
C GLU A 186 -12.35 21.44 -2.81
N VAL A 187 -13.38 20.70 -2.38
CA VAL A 187 -14.65 20.60 -3.13
C VAL A 187 -15.28 21.98 -3.29
N HIS A 188 -15.35 22.78 -2.21
CA HIS A 188 -15.95 24.11 -2.26
C HIS A 188 -15.12 25.09 -3.11
N ARG A 189 -13.79 24.97 -3.07
CA ARG A 189 -12.88 25.76 -3.90
C ARG A 189 -13.06 25.46 -5.38
N HIS A 190 -13.26 24.20 -5.74
CA HIS A 190 -13.45 23.79 -7.13
C HIS A 190 -14.90 24.03 -7.61
N TYR A 191 -15.88 23.77 -6.74
CA TYR A 191 -17.30 23.98 -6.97
C TYR A 191 -17.93 24.74 -5.79
N SER A 192 -18.16 26.04 -5.99
CA SER A 192 -18.64 26.96 -4.95
C SER A 192 -20.02 26.64 -4.36
N ARG A 193 -20.79 25.73 -4.97
CA ARG A 193 -22.09 25.25 -4.46
C ARG A 193 -22.02 23.81 -3.94
N GLY A 194 -20.83 23.28 -3.73
CA GLY A 194 -20.60 21.86 -3.42
C GLY A 194 -20.68 20.97 -4.66
N LEU A 195 -20.69 19.65 -4.43
CA LEU A 195 -20.64 18.66 -5.53
C LEU A 195 -21.82 18.83 -6.52
N PRO A 196 -21.54 18.97 -7.83
CA PRO A 196 -22.58 19.02 -8.85
C PRO A 196 -23.27 17.65 -9.01
N THR A 197 -24.39 17.62 -9.74
CA THR A 197 -25.11 16.36 -10.04
C THR A 197 -24.29 15.37 -10.86
N ARG A 198 -23.36 15.89 -11.67
CA ARG A 198 -22.34 15.14 -12.39
C ARG A 198 -21.07 15.98 -12.57
N MET A 199 -19.91 15.34 -12.63
CA MET A 199 -18.61 15.99 -12.87
C MET A 199 -17.68 15.09 -13.69
N PRO A 200 -16.70 15.64 -14.41
CA PRO A 200 -15.72 14.82 -15.11
C PRO A 200 -14.74 14.18 -14.10
N PRO A 201 -14.22 12.96 -14.36
CA PRO A 201 -13.28 12.31 -13.45
C PRO A 201 -12.01 13.11 -13.14
N VAL A 202 -11.54 13.93 -14.09
CA VAL A 202 -10.34 14.77 -13.92
C VAL A 202 -10.50 15.77 -12.79
N ASP A 203 -11.68 16.36 -12.61
CA ASP A 203 -11.93 17.31 -11.53
C ASP A 203 -11.83 16.62 -10.17
N LEU A 204 -12.32 15.38 -10.06
CA LEU A 204 -12.21 14.59 -8.83
C LEU A 204 -10.74 14.27 -8.53
N VAL A 205 -9.97 13.86 -9.54
CA VAL A 205 -8.52 13.64 -9.41
C VAL A 205 -7.83 14.90 -8.92
N MET A 206 -8.13 16.06 -9.51
CA MET A 206 -7.52 17.33 -9.12
C MET A 206 -7.87 17.74 -7.68
N ILE A 207 -9.13 17.54 -7.27
CA ILE A 207 -9.59 17.83 -5.89
C ILE A 207 -8.82 16.94 -4.91
N LEU A 208 -8.83 15.62 -5.11
CA LEU A 208 -8.20 14.67 -4.19
C LEU A 208 -6.66 14.80 -4.17
N GLN A 209 -6.04 15.09 -5.32
CA GLN A 209 -4.60 15.35 -5.39
C GLN A 209 -4.23 16.60 -4.57
N ARG A 210 -5.04 17.68 -4.64
CA ARG A 210 -4.79 18.88 -3.83
C ARG A 210 -4.90 18.61 -2.34
N VAL A 211 -5.90 17.82 -1.91
CA VAL A 211 -6.00 17.37 -0.51
C VAL A 211 -4.72 16.62 -0.10
N LEU A 212 -4.28 15.66 -0.92
CA LEU A 212 -3.09 14.84 -0.65
C LEU A 212 -1.81 15.69 -0.55
N MET A 213 -1.66 16.71 -1.41
CA MET A 213 -0.52 17.63 -1.39
C MET A 213 -0.41 18.43 -0.08
N GLN A 214 -1.52 18.68 0.63
CA GLN A 214 -1.46 19.41 1.91
C GLN A 214 -0.64 18.64 2.96
N PHE A 215 -0.68 17.30 2.92
CA PHE A 215 0.11 16.44 3.79
C PHE A 215 1.61 16.47 3.45
N GLY A 216 1.99 16.93 2.25
CA GLY A 216 3.39 17.11 1.84
C GLY A 216 4.11 15.81 1.48
N ASP A 217 3.38 14.74 1.13
CA ASP A 217 3.98 13.50 0.64
C ASP A 217 4.16 13.55 -0.88
N GLY A 218 5.42 13.49 -1.34
CA GLY A 218 5.77 13.40 -2.75
C GLY A 218 5.65 12.00 -3.36
N HIS A 219 5.33 10.98 -2.57
CA HIS A 219 5.22 9.58 -3.04
C HIS A 219 3.79 9.14 -3.31
N ALA A 220 2.81 9.87 -2.79
CA ALA A 220 1.40 9.57 -2.95
C ALA A 220 0.81 10.37 -4.13
N ASP A 221 -0.01 9.70 -4.94
CA ASP A 221 -0.54 10.25 -6.19
C ASP A 221 -1.95 9.70 -6.46
N ILE A 222 -2.82 10.51 -7.07
CA ILE A 222 -4.17 10.16 -7.48
C ILE A 222 -4.23 10.08 -9.00
N ARG A 223 -4.72 8.96 -9.52
CA ARG A 223 -4.74 8.69 -10.96
C ARG A 223 -6.13 8.30 -11.42
N SER A 224 -6.45 8.69 -12.65
CA SER A 224 -7.57 8.14 -13.41
C SER A 224 -7.04 7.39 -14.63
N SER A 225 -7.76 6.37 -15.07
CA SER A 225 -7.47 5.67 -16.33
C SER A 225 -7.69 6.56 -17.55
N ASN A 226 -8.51 7.61 -17.44
CA ASN A 226 -8.76 8.58 -18.50
C ASN A 226 -7.88 9.84 -18.41
N PHE A 227 -7.11 9.99 -17.32
CA PHE A 227 -6.30 11.18 -17.08
C PHE A 227 -5.10 10.84 -16.21
N ARG A 228 -3.90 11.00 -16.78
CA ARG A 228 -2.66 11.08 -16.02
C ARG A 228 -2.09 12.49 -16.13
N LEU A 229 -1.76 13.09 -15.00
CA LEU A 229 -0.90 14.27 -14.99
C LEU A 229 0.43 13.90 -15.68
N GLY A 230 0.73 14.56 -16.81
CA GLY A 230 1.97 14.34 -17.58
C GLY A 230 1.88 13.41 -18.79
N GLU A 231 0.70 12.89 -19.16
CA GLU A 231 0.52 12.14 -20.42
C GLU A 231 0.03 12.97 -21.62
N GLY A 232 -0.15 14.28 -21.45
CA GLY A 232 -0.46 15.23 -22.53
C GLY A 232 0.68 16.21 -22.79
N GLU A 233 0.97 16.45 -24.08
CA GLU A 233 2.08 17.22 -24.67
C GLU A 233 3.49 16.92 -24.12
N PRO A 234 4.55 16.92 -24.96
CA PRO A 234 5.89 16.64 -24.49
C PRO A 234 6.27 17.61 -23.36
N PHE A 235 6.90 17.08 -22.31
CA PHE A 235 7.57 17.92 -21.32
C PHE A 235 8.43 18.95 -22.06
N ASN A 236 8.32 20.20 -21.62
CA ASN A 236 9.16 21.26 -22.15
C ASN A 236 10.63 20.81 -22.14
N PRO A 237 11.38 20.97 -23.25
CA PRO A 237 12.72 20.39 -23.39
C PRO A 237 13.78 21.22 -22.66
N PHE A 238 13.46 21.70 -21.47
CA PHE A 238 14.31 22.50 -20.60
C PHE A 238 13.93 22.27 -19.15
N LEU A 239 14.85 22.58 -18.25
CA LEU A 239 14.66 22.44 -16.81
C LEU A 239 14.50 23.83 -16.19
N LEU A 240 13.82 23.89 -15.06
CA LEU A 240 13.70 25.10 -14.25
C LEU A 240 14.38 24.86 -12.90
N ASP A 241 14.99 25.89 -12.34
CA ASP A 241 15.53 25.90 -10.98
C ASP A 241 15.21 27.23 -10.29
N ASP A 242 15.28 27.24 -8.96
CA ASP A 242 15.17 28.46 -8.15
C ASP A 242 16.54 28.89 -7.66
N ILE A 243 16.92 30.13 -7.96
CA ILE A 243 18.14 30.78 -7.46
C ILE A 243 17.75 32.12 -6.86
N ASP A 244 17.95 32.26 -5.54
CA ASP A 244 17.63 33.48 -4.79
C ASP A 244 16.20 33.98 -5.03
N GLY A 245 15.22 33.06 -5.12
CA GLY A 245 13.81 33.38 -5.36
C GLY A 245 13.49 33.81 -6.79
N LYS A 246 14.41 33.58 -7.74
CA LYS A 246 14.21 33.77 -9.17
C LYS A 246 14.21 32.42 -9.87
N VAL A 247 13.32 32.27 -10.84
CA VAL A 247 13.24 31.07 -11.67
C VAL A 247 14.22 31.20 -12.82
N VAL A 248 15.12 30.22 -12.96
CA VAL A 248 16.15 30.16 -14.01
C VAL A 248 15.91 28.95 -14.89
N ALA A 249 16.08 29.10 -16.20
CA ALA A 249 15.89 28.01 -17.15
C ALA A 249 17.22 27.41 -17.65
N TYR A 250 17.30 26.09 -17.70
CA TYR A 250 18.47 25.32 -18.13
C TYR A 250 18.18 24.41 -19.32
N GLN A 251 19.21 24.10 -20.10
CA GLN A 251 19.16 22.98 -21.04
C GLN A 251 18.93 21.65 -20.31
N GLN A 252 18.39 20.65 -21.01
CA GLN A 252 18.05 19.33 -20.43
C GLN A 252 19.21 18.66 -19.67
N LYS A 253 20.46 18.92 -20.05
CA LYS A 253 21.66 18.33 -19.43
C LYS A 253 22.19 19.14 -18.23
N ARG A 254 21.51 20.23 -17.84
CA ARG A 254 21.97 21.21 -16.82
C ARG A 254 23.40 21.74 -17.06
N ASN A 255 23.86 21.71 -18.30
CA ASN A 255 25.20 22.13 -18.70
C ASN A 255 25.29 23.63 -19.02
N ASP A 256 24.16 24.26 -19.34
CA ASP A 256 24.08 25.68 -19.66
C ASP A 256 22.64 26.21 -19.42
N LEU A 257 22.52 27.54 -19.36
CA LEU A 257 21.24 28.23 -19.36
C LEU A 257 20.50 28.00 -20.68
N LEU A 258 19.17 28.05 -20.63
CA LEU A 258 18.33 27.97 -21.82
C LEU A 258 18.55 29.18 -22.73
N ASP A 259 18.66 30.37 -22.14
CA ASP A 259 19.04 31.61 -22.80
C ASP A 259 20.12 32.34 -21.97
N PRO A 260 21.37 32.45 -22.46
CA PRO A 260 22.44 33.14 -21.74
C PRO A 260 22.18 34.64 -21.50
N LYS A 261 21.28 35.26 -22.26
CA LYS A 261 20.91 36.68 -22.12
C LYS A 261 19.74 36.88 -21.16
N TYR A 262 18.93 35.85 -20.96
CA TYR A 262 17.74 35.85 -20.11
C TYR A 262 17.74 34.59 -19.22
N PRO A 263 18.65 34.53 -18.22
CA PRO A 263 18.74 33.42 -17.27
C PRO A 263 17.40 33.14 -16.58
#